data_AF-A0A225URG0-F1
#
_entry.id   AF-A0A225URG0-F1
#
_cell.length_a   1.000
_cell.length_b   1.000
_cell.length_c   1.000
_cell.angle_alpha   90.00
_cell.angle_beta   90.00
_cell.angle_gamma   90.00
#
_symmetry.space_group_name_H-M   'P 1'
#
loop_
_entity.id
_entity.type
_entity.pdbx_description
1 polymer ?
#
loop_
_entity_poly.entity_id
_entity_poly.type
_entity_poly.pdbx_seq_one_letter_code
_entity_poly.pdbx_strand_id
1 'polypeptide(L)' 'RKIPTDVIDCIPTRGGKELCLHYLSVRGCNSEERDRCVYQNRVHFDPAEIPAKVRQYIQ' A
#
# COMPACT_ATOMS: atom_id res chain seq x y z
N ARG A 1 2.93 0.22 13.50
CA ARG A 1 4.35 0.06 13.10
C ARG A 1 4.74 1.28 12.30
N LYS A 2 5.88 1.91 12.59
CA LYS A 2 6.43 2.96 11.73
C LYS A 2 7.16 2.26 10.59
N ILE A 3 6.75 2.53 9.35
CA ILE A 3 7.47 2.05 8.17
C ILE A 3 8.66 3.01 7.99
N PRO A 4 9.90 2.50 7.87
CA PRO A 4 11.06 3.33 7.56
C PRO A 4 10.88 4.09 6.25
N THR A 5 11.45 5.29 6.14
CA THR A 5 11.33 6.11 4.92
C THR A 5 11.90 5.40 3.69
N ASP A 6 12.99 4.64 3.83
CA ASP A 6 13.56 3.89 2.70
C ASP A 6 12.61 2.82 2.15
N VAL A 7 11.76 2.26 3.01
CA VAL A 7 10.73 1.30 2.62
C VAL A 7 9.55 2.02 1.98
N ILE A 8 9.18 3.21 2.50
CA ILE A 8 8.14 4.07 1.93
C ILE A 8 8.50 4.46 0.49
N ASP A 9 9.75 4.84 0.23
CA ASP A 9 10.24 5.19 -1.11
C ASP A 9 10.20 4.00 -2.08
N CYS A 10 10.18 2.76 -1.56
CA CYS A 10 10.02 1.56 -2.37
C CYS A 10 8.55 1.18 -2.61
N ILE A 11 7.57 1.85 -1.99
CA ILE A 11 6.15 1.51 -2.16
C ILE A 11 5.72 1.87 -3.58
N PRO A 12 5.11 0.94 -4.34
CA PRO A 12 4.57 1.26 -5.66
C PRO A 12 3.58 2.43 -5.58
N THR A 13 3.67 3.36 -6.53
CA THR A 13 2.76 4.50 -6.61
C THR A 13 1.94 4.45 -7.90
N ARG A 14 0.71 4.94 -7.84
CA ARG A 14 -0.17 5.09 -9.01
C ARG A 14 -0.81 6.48 -8.98
N GLY A 15 -0.51 7.29 -10.00
CA GLY A 15 -1.03 8.66 -10.10
C GLY A 15 -0.63 9.55 -8.92
N GLY A 16 0.60 9.41 -8.39
CA GLY A 16 1.10 10.19 -7.26
C GLY A 16 0.60 9.75 -5.88
N LYS A 17 -0.13 8.64 -5.80
CA LYS A 17 -0.58 8.03 -4.54
C LYS A 17 0.15 6.72 -4.27
N GLU A 18 0.47 6.47 -3.02
CA GLU A 18 1.15 5.25 -2.57
C GLU A 18 0.18 4.06 -2.53
N LEU A 19 0.67 2.86 -2.78
CA LEU A 19 -0.12 1.66 -2.60
C LEU A 19 -0.50 1.47 -1.12
N CYS A 20 -1.78 1.22 -0.89
CA CYS A 20 -2.24 0.85 0.45
C CYS A 20 -1.74 -0.56 0.81
N LEU A 21 -0.77 -0.67 1.72
CA LEU A 21 -0.29 -1.99 2.17
C LEU A 21 -1.38 -2.81 2.89
N HIS A 22 -2.36 -2.14 3.51
CA HIS A 22 -3.49 -2.81 4.14
C HIS A 22 -4.41 -3.47 3.10
N TYR A 23 -4.52 -2.92 1.89
CA TYR A 23 -5.29 -3.53 0.81
C TYR A 23 -4.73 -4.89 0.41
N LEU A 24 -3.41 -5.05 0.44
CA LEU A 24 -2.73 -6.33 0.17
C LEU A 24 -2.59 -7.23 1.41
N SER A 25 -2.94 -6.71 2.58
CA SER A 25 -2.83 -7.42 3.87
C SER A 25 -3.99 -8.41 4.02
N VAL A 26 -3.81 -9.47 4.81
CA VAL A 26 -4.88 -10.45 5.09
C VAL A 26 -6.05 -9.78 5.79
N ARG A 27 -5.78 -8.73 6.58
CA ARG A 27 -6.81 -7.92 7.24
C ARG A 27 -7.63 -7.07 6.28
N GLY A 28 -7.12 -6.82 5.07
CA GLY A 28 -7.72 -5.88 4.13
C GLY A 28 -7.67 -4.43 4.60
N CYS A 29 -8.13 -3.54 3.72
CA CYS A 29 -8.35 -2.14 4.06
C CYS A 29 -9.83 -1.92 4.39
N ASN A 30 -10.12 -1.09 5.40
CA ASN A 30 -11.49 -0.72 5.80
C ASN A 30 -12.18 0.25 4.82
N SER A 31 -11.68 0.40 3.59
CA SER A 31 -12.33 1.28 2.62
C SER A 31 -13.56 0.62 2.05
N GLU A 32 -14.63 1.39 1.88
CA GLU A 32 -15.85 0.95 1.20
C GLU A 32 -15.62 0.82 -0.32
N GLU A 33 -14.68 1.60 -0.86
CA GLU A 33 -14.35 1.64 -2.28
C GLU A 33 -13.17 0.72 -2.61
N ARG A 34 -13.28 -0.08 -3.68
CA ARG A 34 -12.25 -1.04 -4.07
C ARG A 34 -10.95 -0.37 -4.53
N ASP A 35 -11.05 0.76 -5.21
CA ASP A 35 -9.91 1.44 -5.84
C ASP A 35 -9.35 2.60 -5.01
N ARG A 36 -10.04 2.95 -3.92
CA ARG A 36 -9.71 4.11 -3.09
C ARG A 36 -9.40 3.66 -1.67
N CYS A 37 -8.36 4.23 -1.09
CA CYS A 37 -8.08 4.06 0.33
C CYS A 37 -8.82 5.12 1.16
N VAL A 38 -9.13 4.80 2.42
CA VAL A 38 -9.62 5.76 3.42
C VAL A 38 -8.63 6.93 3.58
N TYR A 39 -7.34 6.69 3.35
CA TYR A 39 -6.30 7.72 3.34
C TYR A 39 -6.12 8.30 1.93
N GLN A 40 -6.23 9.63 1.79
CA GLN A 40 -6.18 10.32 0.50
C GLN A 40 -4.86 10.14 -0.27
N ASN A 41 -3.75 9.96 0.46
CA ASN A 41 -2.42 9.75 -0.12
C ASN A 41 -2.20 8.32 -0.61
N ARG A 42 -3.16 7.42 -0.38
CA ARG A 42 -3.07 6.01 -0.73
C ARG A 42 -4.12 5.59 -1.74
N VAL A 43 -3.81 4.57 -2.51
CA VAL A 43 -4.67 4.02 -3.56
C VAL A 43 -4.61 2.50 -3.55
N HIS A 44 -5.68 1.86 -3.98
CA HIS A 44 -5.77 0.41 -4.08
C HIS A 44 -5.54 0.01 -5.54
N PHE A 45 -4.60 -0.91 -5.75
CA PHE A 45 -4.36 -1.53 -7.04
C PHE A 45 -3.48 -2.77 -6.82
N ASP A 46 -3.51 -3.68 -7.77
CA ASP A 46 -2.62 -4.83 -7.80
C ASP A 46 -1.35 -4.46 -8.59
N PRO A 47 -0.21 -4.18 -7.92
CA PRO A 47 1.05 -4.00 -8.63
C PRO A 47 1.51 -5.33 -9.23
N ALA A 48 2.17 -5.27 -10.39
CA ALA A 48 2.77 -6.46 -11.01
C ALA A 48 3.87 -7.08 -10.11
N GLU A 49 4.57 -6.25 -9.36
CA GLU A 49 5.63 -6.68 -8.44
C GLU A 49 5.58 -5.86 -7.14
N ILE A 50 5.78 -6.52 -6.01
CA ILE A 50 5.90 -5.89 -4.69
C ILE A 50 7.34 -6.10 -4.23
N PRO A 51 8.13 -5.04 -4.02
CA PRO A 51 9.50 -5.16 -3.53
C PRO A 51 9.54 -5.94 -2.22
N ALA A 52 10.52 -6.83 -2.08
CA ALA A 52 10.66 -7.70 -0.89
C ALA A 52 10.68 -6.91 0.43
N LYS A 53 11.31 -5.71 0.41
CA LYS A 53 11.33 -4.78 1.55
C LYS A 53 9.92 -4.37 1.98
N VAL A 54 9.06 -4.02 1.03
CA VAL A 54 7.67 -3.60 1.28
C VAL A 54 6.82 -4.79 1.76
N ARG A 55 7.07 -5.97 1.19
CA ARG A 55 6.36 -7.21 1.53
C ARG A 55 6.46 -7.59 3.01
N GLN A 56 7.56 -7.24 3.69
CA GLN A 56 7.72 -7.46 5.14
C GLN A 56 6.76 -6.63 6.02
N TYR A 57 6.13 -5.61 5.45
CA TYR A 57 5.21 -4.71 6.14
C TYR A 57 3.74 -4.96 5.79
N ILE A 58 3.46 -5.90 4.88
CA ILE A 58 2.12 -6.40 4.58
C ILE A 58 1.85 -7.55 5.57
N GLN A 59 0.80 -7.42 6.38
CA GLN A 59 0.50 -8.36 7.49
C GLN A 59 -0.71 -9.25 7.25
#